data_AF-A0A431TZN7-F1
#
_entry.id   AF-A0A431TZN7-F1
#
_cell.length_a   1.000
_cell.length_b   1.000
_cell.length_c   1.000
_cell.angle_alpha   90.00
_cell.angle_beta   90.00
_cell.angle_gamma   90.00
#
_symmetry.space_group_name_H-M   'P 1'
#
loop_
_entity.id
_entity.type
_entity.pdbx_description
1 polymer ?
#
loop_
_entity_poly.entity_id
_entity_poly.type
_entity_poly.pdbx_seq_one_letter_code
_entity_poly.pdbx_strand_id
1 'polypeptide(L)' 'MPTPFDQETRIAYAVPATTRQAELQVRNSLSGKLLRTVELNTQQHEVVLRLNGLLPGVYHYQLMVDGVPRAHRRLVLAY' A
#
# COMPACT_ATOMS: atom_id res chain seq x y z
N MET A 1 -20.36 -18.49 11.23
CA MET A 1 -19.99 -17.62 10.08
C MET A 1 -18.79 -16.81 10.52
N PRO A 2 -17.66 -16.80 9.79
CA PRO A 2 -16.53 -15.97 10.19
C PRO A 2 -16.90 -14.51 9.98
N THR A 3 -16.65 -13.69 10.98
CA THR A 3 -16.86 -12.23 10.92
C THR A 3 -15.95 -11.66 9.82
N PRO A 4 -16.49 -11.02 8.77
CA PRO A 4 -15.65 -10.34 7.79
C PRO A 4 -14.89 -9.22 8.50
N PHE A 5 -13.57 -9.35 8.57
CA PHE A 5 -12.70 -8.32 9.11
C PHE A 5 -12.10 -7.54 7.94
N ASP A 6 -12.72 -6.40 7.65
CA ASP A 6 -12.26 -5.50 6.60
C ASP A 6 -11.16 -4.58 7.16
N GLN A 7 -9.93 -5.08 7.20
CA GLN A 7 -8.76 -4.26 7.52
C GLN A 7 -8.43 -3.37 6.34
N GLU A 8 -9.01 -2.18 6.33
CA GLU A 8 -8.66 -1.11 5.40
C GLU A 8 -7.85 -0.03 6.11
N THR A 9 -6.88 0.56 5.39
CA THR A 9 -6.16 1.75 5.87
C THR A 9 -6.12 2.79 4.76
N ARG A 10 -6.32 4.07 5.12
CA ARG A 10 -6.22 5.17 4.16
C ARG A 10 -4.80 5.71 4.16
N ILE A 11 -4.18 5.72 2.99
CA ILE A 11 -2.83 6.23 2.80
C ILE A 11 -2.94 7.50 1.98
N ALA A 12 -2.61 8.63 2.61
CA ALA A 12 -2.45 9.89 1.89
C ALA A 12 -1.20 9.85 1.02
N TYR A 13 -1.32 10.33 -0.21
CA TYR A 13 -0.21 10.46 -1.15
C TYR A 13 -0.37 11.73 -1.98
N ALA A 14 0.74 12.20 -2.52
CA ALA A 14 0.76 13.26 -3.50
C ALA A 14 1.72 12.84 -4.61
N VAL A 15 1.23 12.79 -5.84
CA VAL A 15 2.02 12.50 -7.03
C VAL A 15 1.80 13.63 -8.04
N PRO A 16 2.85 14.09 -8.74
CA PRO A 16 2.70 15.13 -9.75
C PRO A 16 1.71 14.73 -10.85
N ALA A 17 0.97 15.70 -11.39
CA ALA A 17 0.06 15.46 -12.52
C ALA A 17 0.80 15.00 -13.80
N THR A 18 2.12 15.23 -13.89
CA THR A 18 2.98 14.80 -14.99
C THR A 18 3.44 13.34 -14.88
N THR A 19 3.13 12.67 -13.77
CA THR A 19 3.46 11.26 -13.55
C THR A 19 2.70 10.37 -14.53
N ARG A 20 3.40 9.41 -15.15
CA ARG A 20 2.81 8.45 -16.08
C ARG A 20 2.25 7.24 -15.34
N GLN A 21 2.96 6.78 -14.32
CA GLN A 21 2.54 5.65 -13.50
C GLN A 21 2.89 5.90 -12.04
N ALA A 22 1.91 5.71 -11.16
CA ALA A 22 2.11 5.72 -9.72
C ALA A 22 1.48 4.45 -9.13
N GLU A 23 2.21 3.78 -8.26
CA GLU A 23 1.73 2.56 -7.61
C GLU A 23 2.24 2.46 -6.17
N LEU A 24 1.44 1.84 -5.32
CA LEU A 24 1.78 1.52 -3.95
C LEU A 24 2.00 0.01 -3.84
N GLN A 25 3.23 -0.39 -3.53
CA GLN A 25 3.62 -1.79 -3.39
C GLN A 25 3.69 -2.17 -1.91
N VAL A 26 2.94 -3.20 -1.51
CA VAL A 26 2.97 -3.76 -0.15
C VAL A 26 3.79 -5.04 -0.13
N ARG A 27 4.75 -5.11 0.79
CA ARG A 27 5.69 -6.22 0.95
C ARG A 27 5.69 -6.74 2.37
N ASN A 28 5.91 -8.05 2.51
CA ASN A 28 6.16 -8.65 3.82
C ASN A 28 7.53 -8.19 4.35
N SER A 29 7.61 -7.73 5.60
CA SER A 29 8.87 -7.24 6.17
C SER A 29 9.93 -8.31 6.36
N LEU A 30 9.52 -9.56 6.59
CA LEU A 30 10.42 -10.67 6.86
C LEU A 30 10.94 -11.30 5.56
N SER A 31 10.04 -11.57 4.61
CA SER A 31 10.40 -12.25 3.36
C SER A 31 10.70 -11.31 2.19
N GLY A 32 10.37 -10.02 2.29
CA GLY A 32 10.48 -9.06 1.18
C GLY A 32 9.50 -9.31 0.02
N LYS A 33 8.69 -10.38 0.10
CA LYS A 33 7.74 -10.79 -0.93
C LYS A 33 6.74 -9.68 -1.19
N LEU A 34 6.54 -9.33 -2.46
CA LEU A 34 5.45 -8.46 -2.90
C LEU A 34 4.13 -9.18 -2.71
N LEU A 35 3.24 -8.57 -1.92
CA LEU A 35 1.94 -9.12 -1.56
C LEU A 35 0.81 -8.43 -2.33
N ARG A 36 0.96 -7.13 -2.59
CA ARG A 36 -0.04 -6.31 -3.25
C ARG A 36 0.61 -5.16 -4.00
N THR A 37 0.00 -4.78 -5.11
CA THR A 37 0.27 -3.53 -5.82
C THR A 37 -1.06 -2.84 -6.03
N VAL A 38 -1.12 -1.54 -5.75
CA VAL A 38 -2.31 -0.71 -5.94
C VAL A 38 -1.91 0.47 -6.81
N GLU A 39 -2.56 0.63 -7.97
CA GLU A 39 -2.36 1.81 -8.82
C GLU A 39 -2.94 3.05 -8.15
N LEU A 40 -2.23 4.16 -8.29
CA LEU A 40 -2.60 5.44 -7.69
C LEU A 40 -3.05 6.41 -8.77
N ASN A 41 -4.08 7.19 -8.44
CA ASN A 41 -4.63 8.19 -9.33
C ASN A 41 -3.97 9.55 -9.06
N THR A 42 -3.43 10.19 -10.08
CA THR A 42 -2.74 11.49 -9.96
C THR A 42 -3.65 12.65 -9.55
N GLN A 43 -4.96 12.50 -9.67
CA GLN A 43 -5.97 13.47 -9.27
C GLN A 43 -6.47 13.25 -7.83
N GLN A 44 -6.10 12.14 -7.20
CA GLN A 44 -6.50 11.83 -5.83
C GLN A 44 -5.35 12.13 -4.85
N HIS A 45 -5.72 12.26 -3.58
CA HIS A 45 -4.77 12.53 -2.48
C HIS A 45 -4.74 11.41 -1.44
N GLU A 46 -5.59 10.39 -1.59
CA GLU A 46 -5.64 9.24 -0.72
C GLU A 46 -6.01 7.98 -1.49
N VAL A 47 -5.52 6.84 -1.03
CA VAL A 47 -5.91 5.51 -1.51
C VAL A 47 -6.36 4.68 -0.32
N VAL A 48 -7.44 3.94 -0.49
CA VAL A 48 -7.87 2.92 0.45
C VAL A 48 -7.09 1.65 0.17
N LEU A 49 -6.14 1.32 1.05
CA LEU A 49 -5.40 0.08 0.99
C LEU A 49 -6.15 -1.00 1.77
N ARG A 50 -6.71 -1.96 1.04
CA ARG A 50 -7.37 -3.14 1.60
C ARG A 50 -6.35 -4.22 1.94
N LEU A 51 -6.25 -4.58 3.21
CA LEU A 51 -5.29 -5.56 3.73
C LEU A 51 -5.93 -6.91 4.05
N ASN A 52 -7.20 -7.09 3.71
CA ASN A 52 -7.94 -8.34 3.87
C ASN A 52 -7.13 -9.54 3.37
N GLY A 53 -7.12 -10.61 4.18
CA GLY A 53 -6.38 -11.84 3.90
C GLY A 53 -4.90 -11.80 4.25
N LEU A 54 -4.35 -10.70 4.78
CA LEU A 54 -3.02 -10.71 5.40
C LEU A 54 -3.13 -11.15 6.86
N LEU A 55 -2.16 -11.94 7.29
CA LEU A 55 -1.98 -12.26 8.71
C LEU A 55 -1.43 -11.03 9.45
N PRO A 56 -1.68 -10.90 10.76
CA PRO A 56 -1.00 -9.89 11.56
C PRO A 56 0.50 -10.01 11.45
N GLY A 57 1.17 -8.86 11.50
CA GLY A 57 2.61 -8.79 11.34
C GLY A 57 3.05 -7.44 10.82
N VAL A 58 4.34 -7.38 10.50
CA VAL A 58 4.98 -6.17 9.98
C VAL A 58 5.08 -6.24 8.47
N TYR A 59 4.63 -5.17 7.84
CA TYR A 59 4.66 -4.96 6.40
C TYR A 59 5.36 -3.65 6.09
N HIS A 60 5.81 -3.52 4.86
CA HIS A 60 6.26 -2.26 4.33
C HIS A 60 5.46 -1.93 3.09
N TYR A 61 5.08 -0.66 2.95
CA TYR A 61 4.58 -0.17 1.68
C TYR A 61 5.53 0.86 1.10
N GLN A 62 5.63 0.84 -0.22
CA GLN A 62 6.51 1.73 -0.98
C GLN A 62 5.70 2.39 -2.09
N LEU A 63 5.78 3.72 -2.14
CA LEU A 63 5.28 4.51 -3.24
C LEU A 63 6.31 4.48 -4.38
N MET A 64 5.90 3.98 -5.53
CA MET A 64 6.67 4.00 -6.77
C MET A 64 6.03 5.02 -7.71
N VAL A 65 6.86 5.88 -8.30
CA VAL A 65 6.45 6.90 -9.28
C VAL A 65 7.37 6.76 -10.47
N ASP A 66 6.81 6.41 -11.63
CA ASP A 66 7.53 6.16 -12.89
C ASP A 66 8.68 5.16 -12.70
N GLY A 67 8.45 4.11 -11.91
CA GLY A 67 9.43 3.07 -11.58
C GLY A 67 10.46 3.46 -10.51
N VAL A 68 10.40 4.69 -9.97
CA VAL A 68 11.33 5.17 -8.94
C VAL A 68 10.66 5.15 -7.56
N PRO A 69 11.29 4.55 -6.53
CA PRO A 69 10.78 4.61 -5.16
C PRO A 69 10.84 6.05 -4.62
N ARG A 70 9.72 6.58 -4.14
CA ARG A 70 9.61 7.94 -3.59
C ARG A 70 9.41 7.98 -2.09
N ALA A 71 8.71 6.99 -1.55
CA ALA A 71 8.48 6.89 -0.11
C ALA A 71 8.40 5.43 0.31
N HIS A 72 8.88 5.15 1.51
CA HIS A 72 8.85 3.83 2.11
C HIS A 72 8.39 3.97 3.56
N ARG A 73 7.37 3.21 3.97
CA ARG A 73 6.81 3.28 5.31
C ARG A 73 6.50 1.89 5.86
N ARG A 74 6.67 1.75 7.17
CA ARG A 74 6.33 0.53 7.91
C ARG A 74 4.85 0.56 8.29
N LEU A 75 4.20 -0.58 8.16
CA LEU A 75 2.82 -0.84 8.50
C LEU A 75 2.79 -2.03 9.48
N VAL A 76 2.08 -1.86 10.60
CA VAL A 76 1.88 -2.94 11.58
C VAL A 76 0.41 -3.31 11.53
N LEU A 77 0.15 -4.57 11.20
CA LEU A 77 -1.20 -5.13 11.20
C LEU A 77 -1.36 -5.94 12.49
N ALA A 78 -2.28 -5.50 13.35
CA ALA A 78 -2.64 -6.15 14.60
C ALA A 78 -4.14 -6.52 14.56
N TYR A 79 -4.53 -7.52 15.35
CA TYR A 79 -5.95 -7.85 15.57
C TYR A 79 -6.64 -6.82 16.45
#